data_AF-A0A453QKK1-F1
#
_entry.id   AF-A0A453QKK1-F1
#
_cell.length_a   1.000
_cell.length_b   1.000
_cell.length_c   1.000
_cell.angle_alpha   90.00
_cell.angle_beta   90.00
_cell.angle_gamma   90.00
#
_symmetry.space_group_name_H-M   'P 1'
#
loop_
_entity.id
_entity.type
_entity.pdbx_description
1 polymer ?
#
loop_
_entity_poly.entity_id
_entity_poly.type
_entity_poly.pdbx_seq_one_letter_code
_entity_poly.pdbx_strand_id
1 'polypeptide(L)'
;CSKVNMCAFACCAVLLLAKLICFCFLCPVFFFCNVLSLDIVQGGPAGAERLHRSTTLKKLLKEQKQAGRMYGGISYSPLILQKQGLLEDKTVTAHPSIVSQLTCQVIDSSKVVIDGNLITGKGLGTVMDFSLAIVRKFFGHGRAKGVANGMVFDYPKSRNA
;
A
#
# COMPACT_ATOMS: atom_id res chain seq x y z
N CYS A 1 -9.88 -3.96 -25.50
CA CYS A 1 -8.82 -4.48 -24.60
C CYS A 1 -8.97 -3.99 -23.14
N SER A 2 -10.19 -3.74 -22.62
CA SER A 2 -10.36 -2.90 -21.40
C SER A 2 -11.25 -3.48 -20.29
N LYS A 3 -11.69 -4.74 -20.37
CA LYS A 3 -12.55 -5.37 -19.34
C LYS A 3 -11.82 -6.40 -18.46
N VAL A 4 -10.76 -7.04 -18.96
CA VAL A 4 -10.05 -8.13 -18.24
C VAL A 4 -9.20 -7.60 -17.07
N ASN A 5 -8.60 -6.42 -17.20
CA ASN A 5 -7.81 -5.81 -16.12
C ASN A 5 -8.68 -5.33 -14.95
N MET A 6 -9.92 -4.93 -15.20
CA MET A 6 -10.79 -4.33 -14.18
C MET A 6 -11.27 -5.33 -13.13
N CYS A 7 -11.47 -6.60 -13.50
CA CYS A 7 -11.77 -7.69 -12.56
C CYS A 7 -10.55 -8.10 -11.72
N ALA A 8 -9.36 -8.11 -12.30
CA ALA A 8 -8.13 -8.42 -11.57
C ALA A 8 -7.82 -7.39 -10.47
N PHE A 9 -8.08 -6.09 -10.73
CA PHE A 9 -7.91 -5.02 -9.73
C PHE A 9 -8.87 -5.12 -8.54
N ALA A 10 -10.16 -5.37 -8.81
CA ALA A 10 -11.16 -5.55 -7.76
C ALA A 10 -10.89 -6.84 -6.97
N CYS A 11 -10.50 -7.91 -7.66
CA CYS A 11 -10.12 -9.18 -7.05
C CYS A 11 -8.89 -9.00 -6.14
N CYS A 12 -7.84 -8.28 -6.55
CA CYS A 12 -6.66 -8.03 -5.69
C CYS A 12 -6.97 -7.18 -4.45
N ALA A 13 -7.80 -6.13 -4.55
CA ALA A 13 -8.17 -5.31 -3.39
C ALA A 13 -9.07 -6.07 -2.40
N VAL A 14 -10.02 -6.86 -2.92
CA VAL A 14 -10.89 -7.73 -2.11
C VAL A 14 -10.12 -8.93 -1.56
N LEU A 15 -9.13 -9.48 -2.29
CA LEU A 15 -8.18 -10.50 -1.82
C LEU A 15 -7.23 -9.94 -0.76
N LEU A 16 -6.86 -8.66 -0.83
CA LEU A 16 -6.12 -7.98 0.24
C LEU A 16 -6.94 -8.01 1.52
N LEU A 17 -8.21 -7.58 1.45
CA LEU A 17 -9.16 -7.60 2.56
C LEU A 17 -9.41 -9.03 3.06
N ALA A 18 -9.64 -10.00 2.17
CA ALA A 18 -9.87 -11.39 2.52
C ALA A 18 -8.65 -12.08 3.15
N LYS A 19 -7.42 -11.81 2.66
CA LYS A 19 -6.18 -12.36 3.24
C LYS A 19 -5.78 -11.67 4.55
N LEU A 20 -6.10 -10.39 4.72
CA LEU A 20 -5.90 -9.66 5.98
C LEU A 20 -6.87 -10.09 7.08
N ILE A 21 -8.10 -10.50 6.73
CA ILE A 21 -9.08 -11.04 7.68
C ILE A 21 -8.75 -12.51 8.04
N CYS A 22 -8.18 -13.28 7.10
CA CYS A 22 -8.06 -14.74 7.25
C CYS A 22 -6.71 -15.27 7.76
N PHE A 23 -5.66 -14.44 7.92
CA PHE A 23 -4.32 -14.94 8.30
C PHE A 23 -3.77 -14.29 9.57
N CYS A 24 -4.31 -14.76 10.69
CA CYS A 24 -3.54 -14.87 11.92
C CYS A 24 -2.73 -16.18 11.82
N PHE A 25 -1.41 -16.11 12.00
CA PHE A 25 -0.41 -17.20 12.00
C PHE A 25 0.07 -17.72 10.61
N LEU A 26 1.40 -17.77 10.44
CA LEU A 26 2.20 -18.60 9.51
C LEU A 26 2.77 -18.07 8.17
N CYS A 27 2.73 -16.79 7.80
CA CYS A 27 3.58 -16.35 6.68
C CYS A 27 3.96 -14.86 6.75
N PRO A 28 5.23 -14.46 6.49
CA PRO A 28 5.52 -13.06 6.15
C PRO A 28 4.87 -12.78 4.79
N VAL A 29 3.62 -12.33 4.79
CA VAL A 29 2.79 -12.27 3.58
C VAL A 29 3.30 -11.18 2.65
N PHE A 30 4.09 -11.61 1.68
CA PHE A 30 4.49 -10.85 0.51
C PHE A 30 3.36 -10.95 -0.52
N PHE A 31 2.62 -9.86 -0.79
CA PHE A 31 1.53 -9.90 -1.77
C PHE A 31 1.93 -9.22 -3.07
N PHE A 32 2.34 -10.05 -4.04
CA PHE A 32 2.58 -9.61 -5.41
C PHE A 32 1.26 -9.60 -6.18
N CYS A 33 0.66 -8.42 -6.38
CA CYS A 33 -0.36 -8.28 -7.42
C CYS A 33 0.35 -7.88 -8.71
N ASN A 34 0.13 -8.59 -9.82
CA ASN A 34 0.72 -8.30 -11.14
C ASN A 34 0.42 -6.86 -11.66
N VAL A 35 -0.42 -6.12 -10.93
CA VAL A 35 -0.84 -4.76 -11.26
C VAL A 35 -0.47 -3.72 -10.18
N LEU A 36 -0.05 -4.16 -8.99
CA LEU A 36 0.34 -3.32 -7.86
C LEU A 36 1.42 -4.05 -7.02
N SER A 37 2.64 -3.52 -6.98
CA SER A 37 3.66 -4.01 -6.05
C SER A 37 3.37 -3.42 -4.68
N LEU A 38 2.78 -4.23 -3.80
CA LEU A 38 2.42 -3.83 -2.45
C LEU A 38 3.20 -4.64 -1.42
N ASP A 39 4.11 -3.96 -0.72
CA ASP A 39 4.80 -4.56 0.40
C ASP A 39 4.01 -4.28 1.68
N ILE A 40 3.49 -5.33 2.32
CA ILE A 40 2.95 -5.26 3.67
C ILE A 40 3.94 -5.98 4.57
N VAL A 41 4.84 -5.22 5.21
CA VAL A 41 5.82 -5.83 6.11
C VAL A 41 5.20 -6.08 7.47
N GLN A 42 4.71 -7.31 7.66
CA GLN A 42 4.39 -7.88 8.96
C GLN A 42 5.65 -8.57 9.51
N GLY A 43 6.10 -8.18 10.71
CA GLY A 43 7.32 -8.74 11.33
C GLY A 43 8.41 -7.71 11.70
N GLY A 44 8.09 -6.42 11.65
CA GLY A 44 8.98 -5.36 12.14
C GLY A 44 10.27 -5.17 11.32
N PRO A 45 11.31 -4.54 11.89
CA PRO A 45 12.52 -4.15 11.16
C PRO A 45 13.29 -5.33 10.55
N ALA A 46 13.26 -6.51 11.20
CA ALA A 46 13.92 -7.71 10.69
C ALA A 46 13.25 -8.24 9.40
N GLY A 47 11.92 -8.18 9.31
CA GLY A 47 11.19 -8.49 8.09
C GLY A 47 11.53 -7.51 6.97
N ALA A 48 11.60 -6.22 7.29
CA ALA A 48 11.93 -5.18 6.32
C ALA A 48 13.34 -5.37 5.74
N GLU A 49 14.31 -5.73 6.57
CA GLU A 49 15.69 -5.98 6.16
C GLU A 49 15.80 -7.22 5.25
N ARG A 50 15.07 -8.30 5.55
CA ARG A 50 15.01 -9.48 4.67
C ARG A 50 14.48 -9.14 3.29
N LEU A 51 13.41 -8.34 3.23
CA LEU A 51 12.83 -7.92 1.96
C LEU A 51 13.76 -6.97 1.19
N HIS A 52 14.45 -6.07 1.89
CA HIS A 52 15.48 -5.24 1.28
C HIS A 52 16.62 -6.08 0.68
N ARG A 53 16.92 -7.28 1.18
CA ARG A 53 17.95 -8.15 0.59
C ARG A 53 17.48 -8.93 -0.64
N SER A 54 16.17 -9.03 -0.86
CA SER A 54 15.62 -9.74 -2.01
C SER A 54 15.90 -8.99 -3.32
N THR A 55 16.72 -9.59 -4.19
CA THR A 55 17.02 -9.04 -5.53
C THR A 55 15.80 -9.06 -6.43
N THR A 56 14.95 -10.09 -6.31
CA THR A 56 13.68 -10.22 -7.03
C THR A 56 12.74 -9.05 -6.73
N LEU A 57 12.58 -8.71 -5.43
CA LEU A 57 11.76 -7.55 -5.04
C LEU A 57 12.28 -6.25 -5.66
N LYS A 58 13.60 -6.00 -5.54
CA LYS A 58 14.23 -4.79 -6.09
C LYS A 58 13.98 -4.64 -7.58
N LYS A 59 14.14 -5.74 -8.33
CA LYS A 59 13.93 -5.73 -9.79
C LYS A 59 12.48 -5.38 -10.12
N LEU A 60 11.53 -6.05 -9.47
CA LEU A 60 10.12 -5.85 -9.75
C LEU A 60 9.63 -4.45 -9.34
N LEU A 61 10.07 -3.91 -8.20
CA LEU A 61 9.73 -2.54 -7.78
C LEU A 61 10.27 -1.49 -8.76
N LYS A 62 11.48 -1.68 -9.29
CA LYS A 62 12.04 -0.80 -10.33
C LYS A 62 11.25 -0.89 -11.63
N GLU A 63 10.94 -2.09 -12.10
CA GLU A 63 10.11 -2.30 -13.30
C GLU A 63 8.69 -1.70 -13.12
N GLN A 64 8.12 -1.81 -11.92
CA GLN A 64 6.83 -1.23 -11.57
C GLN A 64 6.85 0.30 -11.65
N LYS A 65 7.87 0.94 -11.06
CA LYS A 65 8.06 2.39 -11.10
C LYS A 65 8.28 2.87 -12.54
N GLN A 66 9.12 2.18 -13.31
CA GLN A 66 9.38 2.48 -14.72
C GLN A 66 8.13 2.34 -15.60
N ALA A 67 7.31 1.33 -15.33
CA ALA A 67 6.04 1.15 -16.04
C ALA A 67 4.93 2.13 -15.61
N GLY A 68 5.23 3.07 -14.70
CA GLY A 68 4.24 4.02 -14.19
C GLY A 68 3.10 3.37 -13.43
N ARG A 69 3.27 2.14 -12.95
CA ARG A 69 2.25 1.43 -12.16
C ARG A 69 2.30 1.92 -10.72
N MET A 70 1.17 1.78 -10.02
CA MET A 70 1.15 2.09 -8.60
C MET A 70 2.05 1.12 -7.82
N TYR A 71 2.73 1.65 -6.82
CA TYR A 71 3.60 0.92 -5.91
C TYR A 71 3.50 1.52 -4.51
N GLY A 72 3.89 0.75 -3.49
CA GLY A 72 3.91 1.27 -2.14
C GLY A 72 3.71 0.19 -1.08
N GLY A 73 3.35 0.62 0.12
CA GLY A 73 3.22 -0.32 1.23
C GLY A 73 2.86 0.32 2.56
N ILE A 74 2.67 -0.54 3.54
CA ILE A 74 2.17 -0.16 4.87
C ILE A 74 3.24 -0.43 5.93
N SER A 75 3.24 0.36 6.99
CA SER A 75 4.06 0.15 8.19
C SER A 75 5.56 0.40 7.91
N TYR A 76 6.36 -0.64 7.71
CA TYR A 76 7.82 -0.54 7.52
C TYR A 76 8.26 -0.44 6.06
N SER A 77 7.34 -0.59 5.10
CA SER A 77 7.65 -0.59 3.66
C SER A 77 8.33 0.68 3.14
N PRO A 78 7.98 1.91 3.62
CA PRO A 78 8.68 3.12 3.19
C PRO A 78 10.20 3.06 3.44
N LEU A 79 10.66 2.38 4.49
CA LEU A 79 12.09 2.21 4.76
C LEU A 79 12.80 1.41 3.65
N ILE A 80 12.15 0.36 3.14
CA ILE A 80 12.67 -0.44 2.02
C ILE A 80 12.70 0.40 0.75
N LEU A 81 11.62 1.12 0.47
CA LEU A 81 11.51 1.97 -0.72
C LEU A 81 12.56 3.09 -0.71
N GLN A 82 12.84 3.68 0.46
CA GLN A 82 13.92 4.64 0.62
C GLN A 82 15.29 4.03 0.33
N LYS A 83 15.60 2.87 0.94
CA LYS A 83 16.86 2.16 0.68
C LYS A 83 17.04 1.75 -0.80
N GLN A 84 15.96 1.75 -1.59
CA GLN A 84 15.98 1.47 -3.02
C GLN A 84 15.97 2.72 -3.92
N GLY A 85 15.97 3.94 -3.35
CA GLY A 85 15.92 5.19 -4.12
C GLY A 85 14.54 5.45 -4.76
N LEU A 86 13.48 4.88 -4.19
CA LEU A 86 12.12 4.98 -4.77
C LEU A 86 11.28 6.11 -4.15
N LEU A 87 11.80 6.80 -3.13
CA LEU A 87 11.12 7.86 -2.37
C LEU A 87 11.73 9.27 -2.53
N GLU A 88 12.64 9.46 -3.49
CA GLU A 88 13.20 10.78 -3.81
C GLU A 88 12.08 11.74 -4.22
N ASP A 89 12.03 12.91 -3.57
CA ASP A 89 11.02 13.96 -3.76
C ASP A 89 9.56 13.49 -3.61
N LYS A 90 9.34 12.48 -2.75
CA LYS A 90 8.01 11.95 -2.48
C LYS A 90 7.56 12.18 -1.04
N THR A 91 6.25 12.31 -0.91
CA THR A 91 5.57 12.45 0.37
C THR A 91 4.96 11.11 0.77
N VAL A 92 5.25 10.66 1.99
CA VAL A 92 4.81 9.35 2.48
C VAL A 92 4.25 9.42 3.89
N THR A 93 3.58 8.34 4.32
CA THR A 93 3.32 8.05 5.73
C THR A 93 3.94 6.70 6.07
N ALA A 94 4.36 6.52 7.31
CA ALA A 94 5.10 5.36 7.76
C ALA A 94 4.81 5.06 9.22
N HIS A 95 5.23 3.88 9.69
CA HIS A 95 5.12 3.55 11.10
C HIS A 95 5.92 4.55 11.96
N PRO A 96 5.37 5.08 13.08
CA PRO A 96 6.01 6.13 13.87
C PRO A 96 7.45 5.79 14.28
N SER A 97 7.74 4.51 14.55
CA SER A 97 9.08 4.04 14.92
C SER A 97 10.14 4.14 13.82
N ILE A 98 9.76 4.34 12.55
CA ILE A 98 10.71 4.49 11.43
C ILE A 98 10.73 5.88 10.82
N VAL A 99 9.85 6.79 11.26
CA VAL A 99 9.75 8.15 10.70
C VAL A 99 11.08 8.89 10.81
N SER A 100 11.79 8.74 11.93
CA SER A 100 13.11 9.35 12.15
C SER A 100 14.22 8.80 11.24
N GLN A 101 14.01 7.64 10.62
CA GLN A 101 14.97 7.02 9.69
C GLN A 101 14.70 7.41 8.24
N LEU A 102 13.56 8.07 7.96
CA LEU A 102 13.18 8.49 6.63
C LEU A 102 13.76 9.87 6.31
N THR A 103 14.33 10.00 5.12
CA THR A 103 14.88 11.26 4.58
C THR A 103 13.87 12.01 3.73
N CYS A 104 12.77 11.35 3.35
CA CYS A 104 11.67 11.93 2.58
C CYS A 104 10.66 12.67 3.48
N GLN A 105 9.77 13.44 2.87
CA GLN A 105 8.72 14.16 3.61
C GLN A 105 7.70 13.17 4.16
N VAL A 106 7.63 13.04 5.50
CA VAL A 106 6.67 12.15 6.16
C VAL A 106 5.49 12.94 6.74
N ILE A 107 4.27 12.59 6.34
CA ILE A 107 3.04 13.13 6.93
C ILE A 107 2.54 12.17 8.02
N ASP A 108 2.82 12.52 9.28
CA ASP A 108 2.43 11.68 10.43
C ASP A 108 0.93 11.80 10.80
N SER A 109 0.29 12.93 10.46
CA SER A 109 -1.14 13.17 10.72
C SER A 109 -2.08 12.32 9.86
N SER A 110 -1.59 11.83 8.72
CA SER A 110 -2.40 11.10 7.74
C SER A 110 -2.23 9.59 7.88
N LYS A 111 -3.36 8.88 7.92
CA LYS A 111 -3.40 7.40 7.97
C LYS A 111 -2.85 6.77 6.69
N VAL A 112 -3.15 7.39 5.55
CA VAL A 112 -2.76 6.95 4.21
C VAL A 112 -2.37 8.18 3.40
N VAL A 113 -1.27 8.09 2.67
CA VAL A 113 -0.78 9.16 1.78
C VAL A 113 -0.64 8.59 0.38
N ILE A 114 -1.20 9.30 -0.60
CA ILE A 114 -1.06 9.01 -2.02
C ILE A 114 -0.32 10.17 -2.68
N ASP A 115 0.86 9.90 -3.22
CA ASP A 115 1.66 10.84 -4.00
C ASP A 115 1.89 10.27 -5.41
N GLY A 116 1.09 10.75 -6.36
CA GLY A 116 1.11 10.25 -7.74
C GLY A 116 0.77 8.76 -7.81
N ASN A 117 1.80 7.95 -8.08
CA ASN A 117 1.73 6.48 -8.17
C ASN A 117 2.18 5.77 -6.89
N LEU A 118 2.69 6.51 -5.91
CA LEU A 118 3.11 5.95 -4.63
C LEU A 118 1.95 6.02 -3.64
N ILE A 119 1.65 4.89 -2.98
CA ILE A 119 0.67 4.83 -1.90
C ILE A 119 1.28 4.24 -0.63
N THR A 120 1.18 4.95 0.49
CA THR A 120 1.75 4.51 1.76
C THR A 120 0.73 4.55 2.88
N GLY A 121 0.82 3.60 3.80
CA GLY A 121 -0.06 3.50 4.97
C GLY A 121 0.74 3.47 6.27
N LYS A 122 0.22 4.16 7.30
CA LYS A 122 0.90 4.35 8.58
C LYS A 122 1.13 3.02 9.33
N GLY A 123 0.18 2.10 9.28
CA GLY A 123 0.28 0.82 9.98
C GLY A 123 -0.90 -0.12 9.77
N LEU A 124 -0.92 -1.22 10.51
CA LEU A 124 -1.97 -2.24 10.45
C LEU A 124 -3.37 -1.68 10.67
N GLY A 125 -3.53 -0.77 11.63
CA GLY A 125 -4.82 -0.10 11.91
C GLY A 125 -5.34 0.77 10.77
N THR A 126 -4.52 1.02 9.74
CA THR A 126 -4.87 1.84 8.56
C THR A 126 -5.05 1.00 7.30
N VAL A 127 -5.02 -0.32 7.39
CA VAL A 127 -5.15 -1.22 6.23
C VAL A 127 -6.49 -1.07 5.52
N MET A 128 -7.57 -0.86 6.28
CA MET A 128 -8.90 -0.63 5.72
C MET A 128 -8.94 0.69 4.96
N ASP A 129 -8.48 1.77 5.59
CA ASP A 129 -8.33 3.09 4.96
C ASP A 129 -7.47 2.99 3.68
N PHE A 130 -6.37 2.23 3.74
CA PHE A 130 -5.45 2.02 2.64
C PHE A 130 -6.10 1.28 1.46
N SER A 131 -6.81 0.20 1.74
CA SER A 131 -7.52 -0.59 0.73
C SER A 131 -8.61 0.24 0.07
N LEU A 132 -9.37 1.00 0.85
CA LEU A 132 -10.40 1.91 0.34
C LEU A 132 -9.81 3.06 -0.47
N ALA A 133 -8.61 3.54 -0.11
CA ALA A 133 -7.91 4.56 -0.89
C ALA A 133 -7.48 4.03 -2.27
N ILE A 134 -7.02 2.77 -2.36
CA ILE A 134 -6.77 2.08 -3.64
C ILE A 134 -8.05 1.97 -4.46
N VAL A 135 -9.14 1.49 -3.85
CA VAL A 135 -10.43 1.35 -4.54
C VAL A 135 -10.92 2.71 -5.03
N ARG A 136 -10.81 3.76 -4.22
CA ARG A 136 -11.19 5.13 -4.61
C ARG A 136 -10.40 5.61 -5.81
N LYS A 137 -9.08 5.35 -5.84
CA LYS A 137 -8.19 5.80 -6.92
C LYS A 137 -8.52 5.14 -8.26
N PHE A 138 -8.84 3.83 -8.27
CA PHE A 138 -9.12 3.10 -9.51
C PHE A 138 -10.59 3.10 -9.93
N PHE A 139 -11.51 3.04 -8.96
CA PHE A 139 -12.93 2.78 -9.20
C PHE A 139 -13.84 3.96 -8.85
N GLY A 140 -13.27 5.04 -8.31
CA GLY A 140 -13.99 6.23 -7.90
C GLY A 140 -14.61 6.14 -6.50
N HIS A 141 -15.07 7.29 -6.00
CA HIS A 141 -15.61 7.42 -4.65
C HIS A 141 -16.87 6.57 -4.40
N GLY A 142 -17.76 6.47 -5.40
CA GLY A 142 -19.00 5.70 -5.28
C GLY A 142 -18.77 4.22 -4.99
N ARG A 143 -17.82 3.59 -5.70
CA ARG A 143 -17.47 2.18 -5.46
C ARG A 143 -16.76 1.98 -4.13
N ALA A 144 -15.82 2.85 -3.76
CA ALA A 144 -15.16 2.79 -2.47
C ALA A 144 -16.17 2.88 -1.31
N LYS A 145 -17.15 3.78 -1.41
CA LYS A 145 -18.22 3.92 -0.42
C LYS A 145 -19.10 2.67 -0.34
N GLY A 146 -19.47 2.08 -1.48
CA GLY A 146 -20.24 0.83 -1.51
C GLY A 146 -19.52 -0.33 -0.82
N VAL A 147 -18.21 -0.48 -1.07
CA VAL A 147 -17.37 -1.48 -0.41
C VAL A 147 -17.28 -1.22 1.09
N ALA A 148 -17.03 0.02 1.50
CA ALA A 148 -16.94 0.38 2.93
C ALA A 148 -18.26 0.12 3.68
N ASN A 149 -19.40 0.48 3.08
CA ASN A 149 -20.72 0.21 3.64
C ASN A 149 -20.96 -1.29 3.83
N GLY A 150 -20.59 -2.12 2.83
CA GLY A 150 -20.71 -3.58 2.94
C GLY A 150 -19.81 -4.19 4.02
N MET A 151 -18.72 -3.51 4.38
CA MET A 151 -17.80 -3.90 5.47
C MET A 151 -18.18 -3.30 6.82
N VAL A 152 -19.28 -2.53 6.90
CA VAL A 152 -19.67 -1.77 8.10
C VAL A 152 -18.51 -0.88 8.60
N PHE A 153 -17.78 -0.28 7.66
CA PHE A 153 -16.64 0.58 7.93
C PHE A 153 -17.02 2.04 7.73
N ASP A 154 -16.72 2.89 8.73
CA ASP A 154 -16.98 4.33 8.63
C ASP A 154 -16.04 4.97 7.59
N TYR A 155 -16.61 5.32 6.44
CA TYR A 155 -15.86 5.90 5.34
C TYR A 155 -16.05 7.42 5.30
N PRO A 156 -14.98 8.20 5.51
CA PRO A 156 -15.10 9.64 5.54
C PRO A 156 -15.64 10.16 4.20
N LYS A 157 -16.75 10.91 4.26
CA LYS A 157 -17.29 11.65 3.11
C LYS A 157 -16.17 12.55 2.60
N SER A 158 -15.90 12.53 1.29
CA SER A 158 -14.85 13.39 0.73
C SER A 158 -15.13 14.84 1.11
N ARG A 159 -14.28 15.46 1.93
CA ARG A 159 -14.20 16.92 1.95
C ARG A 159 -13.63 17.31 0.59
N ASN A 160 -14.49 17.86 -0.25
CA ASN A 160 -14.03 18.64 -1.39
C ASN A 160 -13.29 19.83 -0.79
N ALA A 161 -11.98 19.86 -0.96
CA ALA A 161 -11.14 21.04 -0.78
C ALA A 161 -10.06 20.94 -1.85
#